data_AF-A0A956J6B1-F1
#
_entry.id   AF-A0A956J6B1-F1
#
_cell.length_a   1.000
_cell.length_b   1.000
_cell.length_c   1.000
_cell.angle_alpha   90.00
_cell.angle_beta   90.00
_cell.angle_gamma   90.00
#
_symmetry.space_group_name_H-M   'P 1'
#
loop_
_entity.id
_entity.type
_entity.pdbx_description
1 polymer ?
#
loop_
_entity_poly.entity_id
_entity_poly.type
_entity_poly.pdbx_seq_one_letter_code
_entity_poly.pdbx_strand_id
1 'polypeptide(L)'
;MELTQRIKQRLREVEDWTAVMDEIQAEAEGADDKAEQSKALFELGRVCEGFFLDKARAMDCYQRAFKLDQRNVAALRHARTIYQEMAHLQMVTKLMGLEIKLNQDDSLIPRLNYDMGLALLNQGKVDESKQMLGIAAGADPEFAGRFQEVLYDRAAWEASLEAIDDQLCDQTGEDDPLAANVVNKGPVLSALYLRAARILQQEAPQDERLLPLLFKALDADPSNDEAGFIAEVMLHEGGHLQHIQKLQDRRVANTEDPAEKLRLLRQFANVWQVRLNNPEMAAYFTHQALEQAYSTGSFGEGESSWHVAAFRSLVEQADALGNADALVTLAQRGLMVIEDTTDAALVGLLAGRLAWRKFGDLDTARSFFVQAFETAPQHPVIKAFLDEVGPLDTGVMADEVATPEPEAEAEPEAEPEPEAE
;
A
#
# COMPACT_ATOMS: atom_id res chain seq x y z
N MET A 1 -7.09 14.32 4.95
CA MET A 1 -6.85 14.99 3.64
C MET A 1 -6.04 16.26 3.81
N GLU A 2 -6.47 17.21 4.66
CA GLU A 2 -5.71 18.46 4.90
C GLU A 2 -4.28 18.22 5.40
N LEU A 3 -4.08 17.32 6.36
CA LEU A 3 -2.75 17.04 6.91
C LEU A 3 -1.77 16.47 5.87
N THR A 4 -2.24 15.54 5.02
CA THR A 4 -1.44 14.98 3.92
C THR A 4 -0.99 16.07 2.95
N GLN A 5 -1.88 16.99 2.58
CA GLN A 5 -1.54 18.10 1.68
C GLN A 5 -0.55 19.07 2.31
N ARG A 6 -0.70 19.39 3.60
CA ARG A 6 0.26 20.21 4.35
C ARG A 6 1.65 19.58 4.37
N ILE A 7 1.72 18.26 4.60
CA ILE A 7 2.98 17.51 4.60
C ILE A 7 3.62 17.51 3.22
N LYS A 8 2.85 17.23 2.18
CA LYS A 8 3.31 17.30 0.79
C LYS A 8 3.85 18.68 0.43
N GLN A 9 3.18 19.74 0.86
CA GLN A 9 3.66 21.11 0.68
C GLN A 9 5.01 21.32 1.38
N ARG A 10 5.14 20.87 2.62
CA ARG A 10 6.39 21.00 3.38
C ARG A 10 7.55 20.24 2.73
N LEU A 11 7.30 19.05 2.21
CA LEU A 11 8.29 18.21 1.53
C LEU A 11 8.80 18.81 0.21
N ARG A 12 8.16 19.84 -0.34
CA ARG A 12 8.69 20.62 -1.48
C ARG A 12 9.81 21.58 -1.07
N GLU A 13 9.95 21.85 0.22
CA GLU A 13 10.89 22.83 0.76
C GLU A 13 12.03 22.21 1.56
N VAL A 14 11.91 20.94 1.95
CA VAL A 14 12.89 20.26 2.80
C VAL A 14 13.21 18.87 2.28
N GLU A 15 14.47 18.49 2.46
CA GLU A 15 14.98 17.17 2.07
C GLU A 15 14.72 16.11 3.16
N ASP A 16 14.67 16.52 4.43
CA ASP A 16 14.53 15.59 5.55
C ASP A 16 13.05 15.32 5.85
N TRP A 17 12.56 14.20 5.33
CA TRP A 17 11.20 13.74 5.57
C TRP A 17 10.95 13.34 7.03
N THR A 18 12.00 12.91 7.75
CA THR A 18 11.87 12.55 9.16
C THR A 18 11.68 13.79 10.03
N ALA A 19 12.37 14.88 9.71
CA ALA A 19 12.17 16.16 10.39
C ALA A 19 10.74 16.71 10.22
N VAL A 20 10.16 16.61 9.01
CA VAL A 20 8.74 17.00 8.79
C VAL A 20 7.82 16.15 9.65
N MET A 21 8.08 14.85 9.74
CA MET A 21 7.26 13.98 10.58
C MET A 21 7.34 14.32 12.06
N ASP A 22 8.53 14.59 12.56
CA ASP A 22 8.74 14.93 13.96
C ASP A 22 8.14 16.30 14.31
N GLU A 23 8.18 17.28 13.39
CA GLU A 23 7.50 18.58 13.49
C GLU A 23 5.98 18.39 13.65
N ILE A 24 5.36 17.63 12.75
CA ILE A 24 3.92 17.37 12.76
C ILE A 24 3.50 16.58 14.02
N GLN A 25 4.34 15.64 14.46
CA GLN A 25 4.11 14.90 15.69
C GLN A 25 4.13 15.82 16.91
N ALA A 26 5.11 16.73 17.00
CA ALA A 26 5.18 17.69 18.10
C ALA A 26 3.95 18.62 18.14
N GLU A 27 3.46 19.06 16.97
CA GLU A 27 2.21 19.82 16.88
C GLU A 27 1.01 19.02 17.39
N ALA A 28 0.87 17.77 16.95
CA ALA A 28 -0.22 16.90 17.39
C ALA A 28 -0.18 16.66 18.91
N GLU A 29 1.02 16.56 19.49
CA GLU A 29 1.23 16.41 20.93
C GLU A 29 0.97 17.69 21.72
N GLY A 30 1.14 18.86 21.10
CA GLY A 30 0.96 20.17 21.72
C GLY A 30 -0.48 20.71 21.78
N ALA A 31 -1.47 19.95 21.31
CA ALA A 31 -2.88 20.35 21.32
C ALA A 31 -3.42 20.63 22.74
N ASP A 32 -4.35 21.58 22.85
CA ASP A 32 -4.77 22.16 24.14
C ASP A 32 -5.48 21.16 25.07
N ASP A 33 -6.27 20.25 24.51
CA ASP A 33 -6.97 19.21 25.26
C ASP A 33 -6.77 17.78 24.72
N LYS A 34 -7.07 16.79 25.56
CA LYS A 34 -6.85 15.37 25.25
C LYS A 34 -7.70 14.85 24.08
N ALA A 35 -8.89 15.40 23.86
CA ALA A 35 -9.75 14.98 22.77
C ALA A 35 -9.24 15.55 21.44
N GLU A 36 -8.77 16.79 21.41
CA GLU A 36 -8.11 17.37 20.25
C GLU A 36 -6.77 16.68 19.95
N GLN A 37 -5.97 16.42 20.98
CA GLN A 37 -4.72 15.65 20.89
C GLN A 37 -5.00 14.23 20.34
N SER A 38 -6.07 13.57 20.77
CA SER A 38 -6.50 12.26 20.25
C SER A 38 -6.84 12.32 18.76
N LYS A 39 -7.60 13.33 18.32
CA LYS A 39 -7.94 13.53 16.90
C LYS A 39 -6.69 13.80 16.05
N ALA A 40 -5.80 14.67 16.53
CA ALA A 40 -4.57 15.01 15.82
C ALA A 40 -3.65 13.79 15.67
N LEU A 41 -3.45 13.01 16.74
CA LEU A 41 -2.67 11.77 16.68
C LEU A 41 -3.33 10.72 15.78
N PHE A 42 -4.67 10.64 15.76
CA PHE A 42 -5.37 9.74 14.84
C PHE A 42 -5.11 10.12 13.37
N GLU A 43 -5.25 11.39 13.01
CA GLU A 43 -4.96 11.85 11.65
C GLU A 43 -3.49 11.67 11.28
N LEU A 44 -2.55 11.92 12.22
CA LEU A 44 -1.14 11.61 12.03
C LEU A 44 -0.92 10.12 11.76
N GLY A 45 -1.57 9.23 12.53
CA GLY A 45 -1.51 7.79 12.32
C GLY A 45 -1.98 7.38 10.92
N ARG A 46 -3.06 8.00 10.41
CA ARG A 46 -3.54 7.77 9.05
C ARG A 46 -2.54 8.20 7.99
N VAL A 47 -1.84 9.30 8.20
CA VAL A 47 -0.79 9.75 7.28
C VAL A 47 0.43 8.84 7.36
N CYS A 48 0.85 8.42 8.56
CA CYS A 48 1.91 7.43 8.74
C CYS A 48 1.60 6.15 7.96
N GLU A 49 0.38 5.63 8.10
CA GLU A 49 -0.06 4.40 7.45
C GLU A 49 -0.20 4.54 5.93
N GLY A 50 -0.85 5.60 5.45
CA GLY A 50 -1.23 5.75 4.04
C GLY A 50 -0.20 6.46 3.17
N PHE A 51 0.41 7.54 3.67
CA PHE A 51 1.40 8.32 2.93
C PHE A 51 2.81 7.80 3.18
N PHE A 52 3.27 7.73 4.44
CA PHE A 52 4.65 7.32 4.73
C PHE A 52 4.86 5.80 4.68
N LEU A 53 3.79 5.01 4.63
CA LEU A 53 3.82 3.55 4.70
C LEU A 53 4.53 3.02 5.97
N ASP A 54 4.53 3.81 7.04
CA ASP A 54 5.13 3.50 8.33
C ASP A 54 4.06 3.05 9.32
N LYS A 55 3.73 1.75 9.24
CA LYS A 55 2.72 1.14 10.12
C LYS A 55 3.18 1.02 11.58
N ALA A 56 4.49 1.03 11.84
CA ALA A 56 5.00 1.02 13.20
C ALA A 56 4.69 2.35 13.91
N ARG A 57 4.98 3.48 13.26
CA ARG A 57 4.58 4.81 13.77
C ARG A 57 3.07 4.96 13.81
N ALA A 58 2.35 4.51 12.78
CA ALA A 58 0.88 4.56 12.77
C ALA A 58 0.27 3.85 13.97
N MET A 59 0.78 2.66 14.31
CA MET A 59 0.36 1.91 15.49
C MET A 59 0.56 2.70 16.79
N ASP A 60 1.72 3.34 17.00
CA ASP A 60 1.96 4.19 18.18
C ASP A 60 0.94 5.33 18.25
N CYS A 61 0.74 6.05 17.13
CA CYS A 61 -0.23 7.13 17.03
C CYS A 61 -1.65 6.67 17.39
N TYR A 62 -2.11 5.55 16.83
CA TYR A 62 -3.45 5.01 17.08
C TYR A 62 -3.64 4.56 18.54
N GLN A 63 -2.65 3.88 19.12
CA GLN A 63 -2.70 3.46 20.52
C GLN A 63 -2.77 4.66 21.47
N ARG A 64 -1.96 5.69 21.21
CA ARG A 64 -1.94 6.92 22.02
C ARG A 64 -3.23 7.72 21.84
N ALA A 65 -3.74 7.85 20.61
CA ALA A 65 -5.01 8.51 20.33
C ALA A 65 -6.16 7.86 21.12
N PHE A 66 -6.29 6.53 21.07
CA PHE A 66 -7.33 5.81 21.81
C PHE A 66 -7.14 5.88 23.34
N LYS A 67 -5.90 5.89 23.83
CA LYS A 67 -5.59 6.06 25.26
C LYS A 67 -6.02 7.44 25.79
N LEU A 68 -5.91 8.48 24.96
CA LEU A 68 -6.31 9.84 25.32
C LEU A 68 -7.83 10.02 25.31
N ASP A 69 -8.53 9.44 24.32
CA ASP A 69 -9.98 9.48 24.21
C ASP A 69 -10.54 8.13 23.72
N GLN A 70 -11.17 7.38 24.61
CA GLN A 70 -11.77 6.07 24.29
C GLN A 70 -13.01 6.17 23.38
N ARG A 71 -13.55 7.39 23.17
CA ARG A 71 -14.62 7.61 22.19
C ARG A 71 -14.08 7.60 20.76
N ASN A 72 -12.76 7.74 20.58
CA ASN A 72 -12.12 7.63 19.26
C ASN A 72 -11.97 6.15 18.85
N VAL A 73 -13.11 5.50 18.60
CA VAL A 73 -13.17 4.09 18.19
C VAL A 73 -12.51 3.88 16.82
N ALA A 74 -12.42 4.92 15.99
CA ALA A 74 -11.70 4.88 14.72
C ALA A 74 -10.20 4.55 14.92
N ALA A 75 -9.53 5.16 15.91
CA ALA A 75 -8.14 4.83 16.24
C ALA A 75 -7.99 3.36 16.66
N LEU A 76 -8.92 2.84 17.48
CA LEU A 76 -8.94 1.42 17.86
C LEU A 76 -9.07 0.50 16.64
N ARG A 77 -9.96 0.84 15.70
CA ARG A 77 -10.21 0.07 14.47
C ARG A 77 -8.98 0.03 13.58
N HIS A 78 -8.30 1.16 13.36
CA HIS A 78 -7.08 1.18 12.56
C HIS A 78 -5.94 0.39 13.21
N ALA A 79 -5.74 0.52 14.53
CA ALA A 79 -4.78 -0.31 15.26
C ALA A 79 -5.10 -1.81 15.11
N ARG A 80 -6.38 -2.17 15.20
CA ARG A 80 -6.83 -3.55 14.97
C ARG A 80 -6.49 -4.06 13.57
N THR A 81 -6.68 -3.26 12.53
CA THR A 81 -6.34 -3.63 11.15
C THR A 81 -4.86 -3.96 11.01
N ILE A 82 -3.96 -3.16 11.60
CA ILE A 82 -2.52 -3.45 11.58
C ILE A 82 -2.22 -4.76 12.33
N TYR A 83 -2.84 -5.01 13.49
CA TYR A 83 -2.68 -6.30 14.18
C TYR A 83 -3.18 -7.49 13.35
N GLN A 84 -4.21 -7.30 12.52
CA GLN A 84 -4.71 -8.33 11.61
C GLN A 84 -3.71 -8.61 10.48
N GLU A 85 -3.10 -7.59 9.91
CA GLU A 85 -2.03 -7.73 8.91
C GLU A 85 -0.81 -8.46 9.48
N MET A 86 -0.46 -8.19 10.74
CA MET A 86 0.56 -8.92 11.51
C MET A 86 0.18 -10.38 11.86
N ALA A 87 -1.02 -10.83 11.52
CA ALA A 87 -1.60 -12.10 11.97
C ALA A 87 -1.63 -12.27 13.51
N HIS A 88 -1.69 -11.16 14.26
CA HIS A 88 -1.71 -11.17 15.72
C HIS A 88 -3.14 -11.38 16.26
N LEU A 89 -3.73 -12.52 15.92
CA LEU A 89 -5.17 -12.78 16.03
C LEU A 89 -5.73 -12.58 17.45
N GLN A 90 -5.00 -12.95 18.49
CA GLN A 90 -5.43 -12.75 19.89
C GLN A 90 -5.72 -11.28 20.19
N MET A 91 -4.84 -10.39 19.74
CA MET A 91 -5.04 -8.95 19.89
C MET A 91 -6.20 -8.47 19.02
N VAL A 92 -6.33 -8.97 17.78
CA VAL A 92 -7.47 -8.65 16.91
C VAL A 92 -8.80 -8.93 17.62
N THR A 93 -9.01 -10.14 18.14
CA THR A 93 -10.25 -10.49 18.85
C THR A 93 -10.47 -9.69 20.12
N LYS A 94 -9.40 -9.35 20.85
CA LYS A 94 -9.49 -8.51 22.06
C LYS A 94 -9.95 -7.09 21.71
N LEU A 95 -9.37 -6.49 20.67
CA LEU A 95 -9.72 -5.15 20.22
C LEU A 95 -11.11 -5.11 19.60
N MET A 96 -11.53 -6.14 18.86
CA MET A 96 -12.91 -6.27 18.37
C MET A 96 -13.92 -6.34 19.50
N GLY A 97 -13.66 -7.13 20.54
CA GLY A 97 -14.54 -7.20 21.70
C GLY A 97 -14.67 -5.85 22.42
N LEU A 98 -13.65 -5.01 22.39
CA LEU A 98 -13.71 -3.63 22.88
C LEU A 98 -14.47 -2.71 21.90
N GLU A 99 -14.22 -2.84 20.61
CA GLU A 99 -14.89 -2.09 19.55
C GLU A 99 -16.42 -2.32 19.58
N ILE A 100 -16.87 -3.58 19.67
CA ILE A 100 -18.29 -3.93 19.78
C ILE A 100 -18.92 -3.31 21.04
N LYS A 101 -18.22 -3.29 22.18
CA LYS A 101 -18.72 -2.69 23.43
C LYS A 101 -18.83 -1.17 23.38
N LEU A 102 -17.91 -0.52 22.65
CA LEU A 102 -17.86 0.94 22.50
C LEU A 102 -18.65 1.44 21.30
N ASN A 103 -19.11 0.53 20.43
CA ASN A 103 -19.87 0.85 19.24
C ASN A 103 -21.17 1.56 19.61
N GLN A 104 -21.48 2.63 18.86
CA GLN A 104 -22.71 3.42 19.02
C GLN A 104 -23.60 3.37 17.78
N ASP A 105 -23.20 2.63 16.75
CA ASP A 105 -23.89 2.54 15.48
C ASP A 105 -24.31 1.09 15.21
N ASP A 106 -25.59 0.79 15.39
CA ASP A 106 -26.13 -0.55 15.22
C ASP A 106 -25.94 -1.09 13.79
N SER A 107 -25.79 -0.21 12.79
CA SER A 107 -25.54 -0.63 11.40
C SER A 107 -24.18 -1.32 11.23
N LEU A 108 -23.24 -1.07 12.13
CA LEU A 108 -21.92 -1.72 12.12
C LEU A 108 -21.92 -3.09 12.80
N ILE A 109 -22.94 -3.43 13.57
CA ILE A 109 -23.00 -4.69 14.34
C ILE A 109 -22.80 -5.92 13.44
N PRO A 110 -23.48 -6.08 12.30
CA PRO A 110 -23.29 -7.25 11.43
C PRO A 110 -21.83 -7.39 10.96
N ARG A 111 -21.22 -6.29 10.49
CA ARG A 111 -19.84 -6.31 10.01
C ARG A 111 -18.83 -6.59 11.12
N LEU A 112 -19.02 -6.01 12.30
CA LEU A 112 -18.14 -6.26 13.45
C LEU A 112 -18.22 -7.72 13.92
N ASN A 113 -19.43 -8.30 13.92
CA ASN A 113 -19.60 -9.72 14.25
C ASN A 113 -19.01 -10.63 13.16
N TYR A 114 -19.12 -10.25 11.88
CA TYR A 114 -18.48 -10.97 10.78
C TYR A 114 -16.95 -10.99 10.96
N ASP A 115 -16.32 -9.83 11.13
CA ASP A 115 -14.87 -9.74 11.28
C ASP A 115 -14.39 -10.48 12.55
N MET A 116 -15.14 -10.39 13.67
CA MET A 116 -14.86 -11.14 14.91
C MET A 116 -14.98 -12.64 14.73
N GLY A 117 -16.05 -13.09 14.07
CA GLY A 117 -16.25 -14.50 13.76
C GLY A 117 -15.13 -15.07 12.91
N LEU A 118 -14.66 -14.33 11.91
CA LEU A 118 -13.54 -14.71 11.06
C LEU A 118 -12.22 -14.80 11.85
N ALA A 119 -11.92 -13.79 12.67
CA ALA A 119 -10.73 -13.80 13.53
C ALA A 119 -10.75 -14.95 14.56
N LEU A 120 -11.92 -15.28 15.12
CA LEU A 120 -12.10 -16.43 16.01
C LEU A 120 -11.90 -17.76 15.28
N LEU A 121 -12.41 -17.89 14.06
CA LEU A 121 -12.22 -19.09 13.24
C LEU A 121 -10.74 -19.33 12.94
N ASN A 122 -10.02 -18.27 12.60
CA ASN A 122 -8.56 -18.30 12.40
C ASN A 122 -7.77 -18.65 13.66
N GLN A 123 -8.35 -18.54 14.86
CA GLN A 123 -7.75 -19.00 16.12
C GLN A 123 -8.14 -20.43 16.50
N GLY A 124 -8.98 -21.10 15.72
CA GLY A 124 -9.51 -22.41 16.06
C GLY A 124 -10.72 -22.39 17.01
N LYS A 125 -11.30 -21.22 17.28
CA LYS A 125 -12.44 -21.05 18.20
C LYS A 125 -13.77 -21.19 17.46
N VAL A 126 -14.04 -22.40 16.94
CA VAL A 126 -15.17 -22.68 16.04
C VAL A 126 -16.53 -22.33 16.66
N ASP A 127 -16.77 -22.69 17.93
CA ASP A 127 -18.06 -22.47 18.58
C ASP A 127 -18.35 -20.98 18.82
N GLU A 128 -17.35 -20.21 19.25
CA GLU A 128 -17.46 -18.76 19.41
C GLU A 128 -17.62 -18.08 18.03
N SER A 129 -16.87 -18.54 17.03
CA SER A 129 -16.98 -18.06 15.65
C SER A 129 -18.38 -18.26 15.09
N LYS A 130 -18.97 -19.45 15.30
CA LYS A 130 -20.33 -19.78 14.87
C LYS A 130 -21.39 -18.84 15.43
N GLN A 131 -21.25 -18.42 16.68
CA GLN A 131 -22.16 -17.45 17.26
C GLN A 131 -22.07 -16.08 16.55
N MET A 132 -20.85 -15.58 16.36
CA MET A 132 -20.63 -14.25 15.76
C MET A 132 -21.00 -14.24 14.26
N LEU A 133 -20.54 -15.23 13.49
CA LEU A 133 -20.90 -15.37 12.08
C LEU A 133 -22.40 -15.59 11.88
N GLY A 134 -23.07 -16.29 12.81
CA GLY A 134 -24.52 -16.47 12.78
C GLY A 134 -25.30 -15.16 12.97
N ILE A 135 -24.82 -14.27 13.85
CA ILE A 135 -25.40 -12.92 14.01
C ILE A 135 -25.25 -12.13 12.70
N ALA A 136 -24.05 -12.14 12.11
CA ALA A 136 -23.79 -11.42 10.86
C ALA A 136 -24.66 -11.94 9.70
N ALA A 137 -24.65 -13.26 9.46
CA ALA A 137 -25.41 -13.89 8.40
C ALA A 137 -26.93 -13.78 8.58
N GLY A 138 -27.41 -13.71 9.83
CA GLY A 138 -28.83 -13.47 10.12
C GLY A 138 -29.27 -12.04 9.83
N ALA A 139 -28.34 -11.07 9.85
CA ALA A 139 -28.61 -9.66 9.55
C ALA A 139 -28.45 -9.34 8.06
N ASP A 140 -27.45 -9.92 7.39
CA ASP A 140 -27.20 -9.72 5.96
C ASP A 140 -26.77 -11.03 5.28
N PRO A 141 -27.47 -11.48 4.22
CA PRO A 141 -27.10 -12.64 3.42
C PRO A 141 -25.69 -12.58 2.80
N GLU A 142 -25.10 -11.39 2.60
CA GLU A 142 -23.73 -11.22 2.11
C GLU A 142 -22.72 -11.96 3.01
N PHE A 143 -22.98 -12.02 4.32
CA PHE A 143 -22.12 -12.69 5.29
C PHE A 143 -22.35 -14.20 5.40
N ALA A 144 -23.34 -14.75 4.69
CA ALA A 144 -23.70 -16.17 4.80
C ALA A 144 -22.57 -17.11 4.34
N GLY A 145 -21.72 -16.67 3.40
CA GLY A 145 -20.63 -17.49 2.86
C GLY A 145 -19.68 -18.01 3.95
N ARG A 146 -19.16 -17.13 4.81
CA ARG A 146 -18.26 -17.53 5.91
C ARG A 146 -18.98 -18.33 6.99
N PHE A 147 -20.26 -18.06 7.21
CA PHE A 147 -21.04 -18.85 8.16
C PHE A 147 -21.12 -20.33 7.74
N GLN A 148 -21.14 -20.64 6.44
CA GLN A 148 -21.12 -22.04 5.97
C GLN A 148 -19.85 -22.81 6.36
N GLU A 149 -18.73 -22.13 6.62
CA GLU A 149 -17.47 -22.77 7.06
C GLU A 149 -17.57 -23.38 8.45
N VAL A 150 -18.52 -22.94 9.26
CA VAL A 150 -18.75 -23.42 10.64
C VAL A 150 -20.04 -24.23 10.78
N LEU A 151 -20.70 -24.52 9.64
CA LEU A 151 -21.89 -25.37 9.57
C LEU A 151 -21.52 -26.78 9.09
N TYR A 152 -20.97 -27.58 10.01
CA TYR A 152 -20.78 -29.02 9.86
C TYR A 152 -20.91 -29.70 11.24
N ASP A 153 -21.12 -31.01 11.23
CA ASP A 153 -21.08 -31.81 12.45
C ASP A 153 -19.62 -32.15 12.77
N ARG A 154 -19.08 -31.57 13.84
CA ARG A 154 -17.70 -31.80 14.28
C ARG A 154 -17.46 -33.24 14.71
N ALA A 155 -18.49 -33.97 15.17
CA ALA A 155 -18.37 -35.38 15.53
C ALA A 155 -18.35 -36.31 14.30
N ALA A 156 -18.80 -35.81 13.15
CA ALA A 156 -18.84 -36.51 11.86
C ALA A 156 -18.22 -35.63 10.77
N TRP A 157 -17.07 -35.04 11.07
CA TRP A 157 -16.43 -34.08 10.19
C TRP A 157 -15.91 -34.74 8.91
N GLU A 158 -15.51 -36.01 8.96
CA GLU A 158 -15.08 -36.78 7.78
C GLU A 158 -16.21 -36.91 6.77
N ALA A 159 -17.44 -37.22 7.22
CA ALA A 159 -18.61 -37.30 6.34
C ALA A 159 -19.00 -35.94 5.77
N SER A 160 -18.78 -34.87 6.54
CA SER A 160 -19.00 -33.49 6.07
C SER A 160 -17.98 -33.09 5.00
N LEU A 161 -16.72 -33.54 5.15
CA LEU A 161 -15.67 -33.34 4.17
C LEU A 161 -15.93 -34.16 2.89
N GLU A 162 -16.32 -35.43 3.02
CA GLU A 162 -16.71 -36.30 1.89
C GLU A 162 -17.86 -35.68 1.07
N ALA A 163 -18.89 -35.14 1.73
CA ALA A 163 -19.98 -34.46 1.05
C ALA A 163 -19.56 -33.17 0.30
N ILE A 164 -18.47 -32.52 0.73
CA ILE A 164 -17.88 -31.38 0.01
C ILE A 164 -17.02 -31.88 -1.15
N ASP A 165 -16.27 -32.96 -0.95
CA ASP A 165 -15.46 -33.62 -1.99
C ASP A 165 -16.33 -34.05 -3.17
N ASP A 166 -17.47 -34.71 -2.91
CA ASP A 166 -18.47 -35.06 -3.93
C ASP A 166 -18.95 -33.82 -4.72
N GLN A 167 -19.23 -32.72 -4.02
CA GLN A 167 -19.63 -31.46 -4.69
C GLN A 167 -18.50 -30.87 -5.52
N LEU A 168 -17.25 -31.00 -5.09
CA LEU A 168 -16.08 -30.57 -5.86
C LEU A 168 -15.91 -31.45 -7.10
N CYS A 169 -16.06 -32.76 -6.99
CA CYS A 169 -16.05 -33.69 -8.13
C CYS A 169 -17.12 -33.30 -9.15
N ASP A 170 -18.36 -33.06 -8.70
CA ASP A 170 -19.47 -32.63 -9.56
C ASP A 170 -19.18 -31.29 -10.26
N GLN A 171 -18.62 -30.31 -9.55
CA GLN A 171 -18.33 -28.98 -10.11
C GLN A 171 -17.11 -28.97 -11.03
N THR A 172 -16.12 -29.82 -10.77
CA THR A 172 -14.89 -29.89 -11.57
C THR A 172 -15.00 -30.86 -12.74
N GLY A 173 -15.86 -31.87 -12.63
CA GLY A 173 -15.98 -32.98 -13.57
C GLY A 173 -14.84 -34.01 -13.48
N GLU A 174 -14.06 -33.98 -12.40
CA GLU A 174 -12.91 -34.87 -12.16
C GLU A 174 -13.16 -35.72 -10.92
N ASP A 175 -12.70 -36.98 -10.93
CA ASP A 175 -12.82 -37.89 -9.77
C ASP A 175 -11.90 -37.47 -8.60
N ASP A 176 -10.84 -36.70 -8.88
CA ASP A 176 -9.94 -36.12 -7.90
C ASP A 176 -9.93 -34.58 -8.03
N PRO A 177 -10.62 -33.86 -7.13
CA PRO A 177 -10.63 -32.40 -7.13
C PRO A 177 -9.24 -31.76 -7.02
N LEU A 178 -8.29 -32.42 -6.35
CA LEU A 178 -6.92 -31.91 -6.20
C LEU A 178 -6.11 -32.05 -7.50
N ALA A 179 -6.53 -32.90 -8.44
CA ALA A 179 -5.95 -32.99 -9.77
C ALA A 179 -6.56 -31.98 -10.77
N ALA A 180 -7.80 -31.52 -10.51
CA ALA A 180 -8.56 -30.68 -11.45
C ALA A 180 -7.88 -29.34 -11.79
N ASN A 181 -7.92 -28.92 -13.07
CA ASN A 181 -7.50 -27.56 -13.44
C ASN A 181 -8.62 -26.56 -13.16
N VAL A 182 -8.46 -25.78 -12.09
CA VAL A 182 -9.49 -24.86 -11.59
C VAL A 182 -9.12 -23.39 -11.77
N VAL A 183 -8.09 -23.06 -12.55
CA VAL A 183 -7.63 -21.66 -12.70
C VAL A 183 -8.77 -20.75 -13.16
N ASN A 184 -9.02 -19.67 -12.41
CA ASN A 184 -10.04 -18.64 -12.68
C ASN A 184 -11.47 -19.19 -12.88
N LYS A 185 -11.81 -20.30 -12.21
CA LYS A 185 -13.19 -20.86 -12.22
C LYS A 185 -14.17 -20.10 -11.33
N GLY A 186 -13.71 -19.12 -10.57
CA GLY A 186 -14.53 -18.14 -9.88
C GLY A 186 -14.72 -18.39 -8.38
N PRO A 187 -15.32 -17.41 -7.67
CA PRO A 187 -15.36 -17.37 -6.22
C PRO A 187 -16.21 -18.48 -5.58
N VAL A 188 -17.21 -19.01 -6.30
CA VAL A 188 -18.07 -20.09 -5.78
C VAL A 188 -17.28 -21.38 -5.60
N LEU A 189 -16.51 -21.79 -6.61
CA LEU A 189 -15.66 -22.97 -6.52
C LEU A 189 -14.53 -22.75 -5.51
N SER A 190 -13.95 -21.54 -5.47
CA SER A 190 -12.95 -21.16 -4.48
C SER A 190 -13.47 -21.30 -3.04
N ALA A 191 -14.68 -20.84 -2.77
CA ALA A 191 -15.31 -20.96 -1.45
C ALA A 191 -15.54 -22.41 -1.03
N LEU A 192 -15.86 -23.30 -1.99
CA LEU A 192 -16.06 -24.73 -1.71
C LEU A 192 -14.75 -25.42 -1.31
N TYR A 193 -13.66 -25.17 -2.04
CA TYR A 193 -12.32 -25.63 -1.66
C TYR A 193 -11.89 -25.09 -0.29
N LEU A 194 -12.16 -23.81 -0.03
CA LEU A 194 -11.84 -23.19 1.25
C LEU A 194 -12.65 -23.80 2.41
N ARG A 195 -13.91 -24.18 2.18
CA ARG A 195 -14.72 -24.87 3.19
C ARG A 195 -14.15 -26.26 3.52
N ALA A 196 -13.71 -27.02 2.53
CA ALA A 196 -13.02 -28.29 2.75
C ALA A 196 -11.72 -28.07 3.55
N ALA A 197 -10.90 -27.09 3.15
CA ALA A 197 -9.69 -26.71 3.86
C ALA A 197 -9.97 -26.29 5.31
N ARG A 198 -11.07 -25.57 5.57
CA ARG A 198 -11.47 -25.20 6.93
C ARG A 198 -11.75 -26.39 7.82
N ILE A 199 -12.51 -27.37 7.34
CA ILE A 199 -12.78 -28.57 8.15
C ILE A 199 -11.45 -29.25 8.53
N LEU A 200 -10.55 -29.43 7.56
CA LEU A 200 -9.22 -29.99 7.85
C LEU A 200 -8.42 -29.13 8.81
N GLN A 201 -8.40 -27.81 8.64
CA GLN A 201 -7.68 -26.91 9.55
C GLN A 201 -8.17 -27.04 11.00
N GLN A 202 -9.48 -27.20 11.21
CA GLN A 202 -10.07 -27.26 12.54
C GLN A 202 -9.95 -28.65 13.19
N GLU A 203 -10.18 -29.72 12.43
CA GLU A 203 -10.30 -31.08 12.98
C GLU A 203 -9.06 -31.96 12.73
N ALA A 204 -8.31 -31.70 11.65
CA ALA A 204 -7.16 -32.50 11.24
C ALA A 204 -6.02 -31.63 10.64
N PRO A 205 -5.43 -30.68 11.40
CA PRO A 205 -4.49 -29.70 10.87
C PRO A 205 -3.17 -30.27 10.31
N GLN A 206 -2.91 -31.56 10.54
CA GLN A 206 -1.77 -32.29 9.97
C GLN A 206 -2.10 -33.03 8.66
N ASP A 207 -3.35 -32.99 8.20
CA ASP A 207 -3.76 -33.64 6.95
C ASP A 207 -3.04 -32.98 5.75
N GLU A 208 -2.36 -33.80 4.95
CA GLU A 208 -1.54 -33.35 3.82
C GLU A 208 -2.37 -32.66 2.73
N ARG A 209 -3.69 -32.88 2.70
CA ARG A 209 -4.62 -32.26 1.74
C ARG A 209 -4.92 -30.80 2.05
N LEU A 210 -4.65 -30.32 3.26
CA LEU A 210 -5.01 -28.97 3.71
C LEU A 210 -4.40 -27.86 2.82
N LEU A 211 -3.07 -27.85 2.66
CA LEU A 211 -2.41 -26.87 1.80
C LEU A 211 -2.83 -26.97 0.32
N PRO A 212 -2.88 -28.18 -0.30
CA PRO A 212 -3.41 -28.35 -1.64
C PRO A 212 -4.83 -27.79 -1.83
N LEU A 213 -5.75 -27.98 -0.88
CA LEU A 213 -7.11 -27.41 -0.97
C LEU A 213 -7.08 -25.87 -0.96
N LEU A 214 -6.24 -25.26 -0.12
CA LEU A 214 -6.06 -23.80 -0.10
C LEU A 214 -5.47 -23.30 -1.43
N PHE A 215 -4.52 -24.02 -2.01
CA PHE A 215 -3.97 -23.68 -3.33
C PHE A 215 -5.01 -23.79 -4.44
N LYS A 216 -5.90 -24.80 -4.40
CA LYS A 216 -7.03 -24.90 -5.33
C LYS A 216 -8.03 -23.76 -5.16
N ALA A 217 -8.31 -23.35 -3.92
CA ALA A 217 -9.14 -22.18 -3.66
C ALA A 217 -8.54 -20.92 -4.32
N LEU A 218 -7.23 -20.72 -4.20
CA LEU A 218 -6.51 -19.58 -4.77
C LEU A 218 -6.31 -19.67 -6.29
N ASP A 219 -6.24 -20.88 -6.85
CA ASP A 219 -6.26 -21.07 -8.30
C ASP A 219 -7.63 -20.71 -8.87
N ALA A 220 -8.71 -21.13 -8.21
CA ALA A 220 -10.08 -20.80 -8.60
C ALA A 220 -10.41 -19.32 -8.51
N ASP A 221 -9.92 -18.66 -7.46
CA ASP A 221 -10.04 -17.22 -7.24
C ASP A 221 -8.77 -16.66 -6.57
N PRO A 222 -7.88 -16.01 -7.35
CA PRO A 222 -6.67 -15.38 -6.81
C PRO A 222 -6.93 -14.29 -5.77
N SER A 223 -8.15 -13.73 -5.74
CA SER A 223 -8.58 -12.65 -4.85
C SER A 223 -9.18 -13.15 -3.54
N ASN A 224 -9.24 -14.46 -3.30
CA ASN A 224 -9.70 -15.02 -2.03
C ASN A 224 -8.68 -14.76 -0.90
N ASP A 225 -8.77 -13.58 -0.29
CA ASP A 225 -7.85 -13.11 0.75
C ASP A 225 -7.79 -14.04 1.96
N GLU A 226 -8.89 -14.72 2.30
CA GLU A 226 -8.91 -15.64 3.43
C GLU A 226 -8.14 -16.93 3.15
N ALA A 227 -8.33 -17.54 1.96
CA ALA A 227 -7.52 -18.69 1.55
C ALA A 227 -6.03 -18.32 1.51
N GLY A 228 -5.72 -17.11 1.03
CA GLY A 228 -4.38 -16.54 1.02
C GLY A 228 -3.79 -16.41 2.42
N PHE A 229 -4.54 -15.79 3.34
CA PHE A 229 -4.12 -15.61 4.73
C PHE A 229 -3.77 -16.95 5.40
N ILE A 230 -4.66 -17.96 5.31
CA ILE A 230 -4.44 -19.27 5.94
C ILE A 230 -3.20 -19.95 5.34
N ALA A 231 -3.10 -20.00 4.00
CA ALA A 231 -1.98 -20.65 3.33
C ALA A 231 -0.65 -19.98 3.68
N GLU A 232 -0.61 -18.64 3.70
CA GLU A 232 0.59 -17.87 4.02
C GLU A 232 1.01 -18.04 5.49
N VAL A 233 0.06 -18.07 6.43
CA VAL A 233 0.35 -18.33 7.86
C VAL A 233 0.92 -19.74 8.03
N MET A 234 0.30 -20.76 7.45
CA MET A 234 0.79 -22.15 7.52
C MET A 234 2.18 -22.31 6.90
N LEU A 235 2.42 -21.71 5.73
CA LEU A 235 3.73 -21.75 5.09
C LEU A 235 4.78 -20.98 5.92
N HIS A 236 4.40 -19.88 6.56
CA HIS A 236 5.31 -19.13 7.43
C HIS A 236 5.68 -19.91 8.69
N GLU A 237 4.71 -20.56 9.34
CA GLU A 237 4.94 -21.44 10.49
C GLU A 237 5.86 -22.63 10.13
N GLY A 238 5.77 -23.14 8.90
CA GLY A 238 6.69 -24.14 8.35
C GLY A 238 8.06 -23.60 7.90
N GLY A 239 8.29 -22.28 7.98
CA GLY A 239 9.55 -21.64 7.54
C GLY A 239 9.72 -21.58 6.01
N HIS A 240 8.64 -21.77 5.25
CA HIS A 240 8.64 -21.92 3.80
C HIS A 240 8.45 -20.59 3.05
N LEU A 241 9.29 -19.58 3.34
CA LEU A 241 9.18 -18.24 2.76
C LEU A 241 9.18 -18.22 1.21
N GLN A 242 9.99 -19.08 0.56
CA GLN A 242 10.02 -19.18 -0.90
C GLN A 242 8.68 -19.68 -1.49
N HIS A 243 7.94 -20.51 -0.75
CA HIS A 243 6.63 -20.98 -1.20
C HIS A 243 5.57 -19.89 -1.07
N ILE A 244 5.67 -19.02 -0.06
CA ILE A 244 4.82 -17.83 0.08
C ILE A 244 5.00 -16.93 -1.16
N GLN A 245 6.25 -16.62 -1.52
CA GLN A 245 6.54 -15.81 -2.71
C GLN A 245 5.95 -16.45 -3.97
N LYS A 246 6.23 -17.74 -4.22
CA LYS A 246 5.70 -18.44 -5.41
C LYS A 246 4.17 -18.44 -5.46
N LEU A 247 3.51 -18.60 -4.32
CA LEU A 247 2.05 -18.53 -4.23
C LEU A 247 1.54 -17.14 -4.61
N GLN A 248 2.15 -16.09 -4.07
CA GLN A 248 1.78 -14.71 -4.34
C GLN A 248 2.04 -14.29 -5.79
N ASP A 249 3.20 -14.64 -6.36
CA ASP A 249 3.50 -14.41 -7.77
C ASP A 249 2.48 -15.13 -8.67
N ARG A 250 2.12 -16.38 -8.34
CA ARG A 250 1.10 -17.14 -9.07
C ARG A 250 -0.28 -16.47 -9.01
N ARG A 251 -0.67 -15.95 -7.84
CA ARG A 251 -1.93 -15.20 -7.68
C ARG A 251 -1.94 -13.97 -8.58
N VAL A 252 -0.87 -13.15 -8.56
CA VAL A 252 -0.76 -11.97 -9.45
C VAL A 252 -0.81 -12.35 -10.92
N ALA A 253 -0.14 -13.44 -11.31
CA ALA A 253 -0.14 -13.92 -12.69
C ALA A 253 -1.51 -14.39 -13.17
N ASN A 254 -2.31 -14.99 -12.28
CA ASN A 254 -3.65 -15.48 -12.59
C ASN A 254 -4.73 -14.39 -12.52
N THR A 255 -4.48 -13.27 -11.82
CA THR A 255 -5.38 -12.12 -11.85
C THR A 255 -5.37 -11.48 -13.25
N GLU A 256 -6.51 -11.06 -13.77
CA GLU A 256 -6.60 -10.36 -15.06
C GLU A 256 -6.80 -8.85 -14.88
N ASP A 257 -7.66 -8.46 -13.94
CA ASP A 257 -7.98 -7.06 -13.67
C ASP A 257 -6.75 -6.27 -13.16
N PRO A 258 -6.35 -5.19 -13.86
CA PRO A 258 -5.24 -4.34 -13.45
C PRO A 258 -5.38 -3.71 -12.06
N ALA A 259 -6.60 -3.34 -11.65
CA ALA A 259 -6.83 -2.73 -10.34
C ALA A 259 -6.66 -3.75 -9.22
N GLU A 260 -7.22 -4.95 -9.40
CA GLU A 260 -7.05 -6.06 -8.47
C GLU A 260 -5.60 -6.56 -8.39
N LYS A 261 -4.86 -6.60 -9.50
CA LYS A 261 -3.40 -6.86 -9.48
C LYS A 261 -2.67 -5.89 -8.58
N LEU A 262 -2.95 -4.59 -8.75
CA LEU A 262 -2.32 -3.56 -7.94
C LEU A 262 -2.67 -3.72 -6.45
N ARG A 263 -3.93 -4.04 -6.14
CA ARG A 263 -4.39 -4.32 -4.77
C ARG A 263 -3.59 -5.46 -4.15
N LEU A 264 -3.48 -6.60 -4.85
CA LEU A 264 -2.73 -7.77 -4.39
C LEU A 264 -1.24 -7.47 -4.19
N LEU A 265 -0.60 -6.80 -5.16
CA LEU A 265 0.82 -6.43 -5.06
C LEU A 265 1.10 -5.54 -3.83
N ARG A 266 0.24 -4.55 -3.57
CA ARG A 266 0.34 -3.69 -2.38
C ARG A 266 0.14 -4.49 -1.09
N GLN A 267 -0.84 -5.40 -1.07
CA GLN A 267 -1.08 -6.29 0.07
C GLN A 267 0.13 -7.19 0.35
N PHE A 268 0.75 -7.78 -0.68
CA PHE A 268 1.93 -8.63 -0.51
C PHE A 268 3.14 -7.85 -0.03
N ALA A 269 3.40 -6.66 -0.59
CA ALA A 269 4.43 -5.76 -0.06
C ALA A 269 4.24 -5.50 1.44
N ASN A 270 3.00 -5.24 1.86
CA ASN A 270 2.66 -5.04 3.27
C ASN A 270 2.86 -6.29 4.12
N VAL A 271 2.45 -7.47 3.65
CA VAL A 271 2.67 -8.76 4.33
C VAL A 271 4.16 -8.99 4.57
N TRP A 272 5.00 -8.79 3.54
CA TRP A 272 6.44 -8.98 3.66
C TRP A 272 7.08 -7.96 4.60
N GLN A 273 6.61 -6.71 4.57
CA GLN A 273 7.12 -5.64 5.42
C GLN A 273 6.76 -5.85 6.89
N VAL A 274 5.50 -6.14 7.19
CA VAL A 274 4.95 -6.07 8.55
C VAL A 274 4.90 -7.42 9.24
N ARG A 275 4.45 -8.48 8.54
CA ARG A 275 4.27 -9.80 9.14
C ARG A 275 5.52 -10.65 9.04
N LEU A 276 6.15 -10.67 7.87
CA LEU A 276 7.30 -11.53 7.60
C LEU A 276 8.65 -10.84 7.88
N ASN A 277 8.61 -9.52 8.16
CA ASN A 277 9.77 -8.67 8.46
C ASN A 277 10.94 -8.90 7.49
N ASN A 278 10.64 -8.90 6.19
CA ASN A 278 11.59 -9.10 5.11
C ASN A 278 11.51 -7.90 4.14
N PRO A 279 12.36 -6.87 4.33
CA PRO A 279 12.30 -5.66 3.53
C PRO A 279 12.69 -5.89 2.06
N GLU A 280 13.56 -6.86 1.79
CA GLU A 280 14.00 -7.19 0.43
C GLU A 280 12.83 -7.71 -0.41
N MET A 281 12.04 -8.63 0.15
CA MET A 281 10.83 -9.14 -0.51
C MET A 281 9.71 -8.12 -0.52
N ALA A 282 9.61 -7.24 0.49
CA ALA A 282 8.67 -6.13 0.46
C ALA A 282 8.98 -5.21 -0.74
N ALA A 283 10.26 -4.85 -0.94
CA ALA A 283 10.71 -4.04 -2.06
C ALA A 283 10.44 -4.70 -3.42
N TYR A 284 10.57 -6.03 -3.53
CA TYR A 284 10.21 -6.77 -4.75
C TYR A 284 8.73 -6.56 -5.14
N PHE A 285 7.80 -6.70 -4.20
CA PHE A 285 6.37 -6.47 -4.47
C PHE A 285 6.03 -4.98 -4.61
N THR A 286 6.70 -4.09 -3.87
CA THR A 286 6.57 -2.63 -4.03
C THR A 286 6.98 -2.16 -5.42
N HIS A 287 8.08 -2.70 -5.95
CA HIS A 287 8.52 -2.40 -7.32
C HIS A 287 7.46 -2.81 -8.33
N GLN A 288 6.95 -4.04 -8.26
CA GLN A 288 5.88 -4.51 -9.14
C GLN A 288 4.60 -3.68 -8.99
N ALA A 289 4.23 -3.26 -7.77
CA ALA A 289 3.07 -2.41 -7.54
C ALA A 289 3.23 -1.05 -8.24
N LEU A 290 4.38 -0.39 -8.09
CA LEU A 290 4.69 0.85 -8.82
C LEU A 290 4.73 0.62 -10.32
N GLU A 291 5.26 -0.52 -10.75
CA GLU A 291 5.32 -0.88 -12.14
C GLU A 291 3.90 -0.94 -12.74
N GLN A 292 2.99 -1.65 -12.07
CA GLN A 292 1.60 -1.76 -12.44
C GLN A 292 0.88 -0.40 -12.42
N ALA A 293 1.10 0.41 -11.38
CA ALA A 293 0.46 1.72 -11.25
C ALA A 293 0.91 2.67 -12.36
N TYR A 294 2.21 2.79 -12.59
CA TYR A 294 2.76 3.67 -13.61
C TYR A 294 2.49 3.21 -15.04
N SER A 295 2.26 1.90 -15.27
CA SER A 295 1.90 1.40 -16.60
C SER A 295 0.45 1.71 -16.98
N THR A 296 -0.43 1.73 -15.98
CA THR A 296 -1.88 1.87 -16.18
C THR A 296 -2.38 3.29 -15.92
N GLY A 297 -1.58 4.12 -15.24
CA GLY A 297 -2.02 5.40 -14.70
C GLY A 297 -3.05 5.26 -13.57
N SER A 298 -3.24 4.05 -13.03
CA SER A 298 -4.17 3.78 -11.94
C SER A 298 -3.40 3.53 -10.64
N PHE A 299 -3.78 4.26 -9.59
CA PHE A 299 -3.12 4.19 -8.28
C PHE A 299 -3.94 3.41 -7.24
N GLY A 300 -5.01 2.74 -7.68
CA GLY A 300 -5.96 2.02 -6.84
C GLY A 300 -7.09 2.90 -6.32
N GLU A 301 -7.99 2.31 -5.53
CA GLU A 301 -9.09 3.03 -4.91
C GLU A 301 -8.61 3.88 -3.72
N GLY A 302 -9.18 5.09 -3.61
CA GLY A 302 -8.87 6.05 -2.56
C GLY A 302 -7.74 7.01 -2.91
N GLU A 303 -7.79 8.20 -2.32
CA GLU A 303 -6.70 9.18 -2.42
C GLU A 303 -5.50 8.71 -1.59
N SER A 304 -4.49 8.14 -2.24
CA SER A 304 -3.22 7.93 -1.55
C SER A 304 -2.03 8.16 -2.47
N SER A 305 -1.23 9.15 -2.13
CA SER A 305 0.13 9.37 -2.63
C SER A 305 1.11 8.28 -2.12
N TRP A 306 0.63 7.05 -1.92
CA TRP A 306 1.40 5.91 -1.44
C TRP A 306 2.60 5.65 -2.35
N HIS A 307 2.43 5.89 -3.65
CA HIS A 307 3.45 5.65 -4.67
C HIS A 307 4.70 6.49 -4.44
N VAL A 308 4.57 7.69 -3.85
CA VAL A 308 5.72 8.56 -3.54
C VAL A 308 6.59 7.93 -2.45
N ALA A 309 6.00 7.48 -1.33
CA ALA A 309 6.76 6.82 -0.28
C ALA A 309 7.23 5.42 -0.67
N ALA A 310 6.45 4.70 -1.49
CA ALA A 310 6.89 3.45 -2.08
C ALA A 310 8.15 3.66 -2.94
N PHE A 311 8.15 4.67 -3.81
CA PHE A 311 9.31 4.99 -4.65
C PHE A 311 10.50 5.42 -3.79
N ARG A 312 10.27 6.27 -2.78
CA ARG A 312 11.29 6.65 -1.80
C ARG A 312 11.91 5.44 -1.11
N SER A 313 11.08 4.51 -0.62
CA SER A 313 11.55 3.28 0.05
C SER A 313 12.42 2.43 -0.86
N LEU A 314 12.07 2.32 -2.16
CA LEU A 314 12.92 1.65 -3.14
C LEU A 314 14.26 2.37 -3.34
N VAL A 315 14.27 3.71 -3.41
CA VAL A 315 15.50 4.51 -3.53
C VAL A 315 16.40 4.31 -2.33
N GLU A 316 15.86 4.31 -1.11
CA GLU A 316 16.61 4.10 0.14
C GLU A 316 17.24 2.69 0.21
N GLN A 317 16.60 1.69 -0.40
CA GLN A 317 17.08 0.31 -0.43
C GLN A 317 17.91 -0.03 -1.68
N ALA A 318 18.04 0.90 -2.63
CA ALA A 318 18.58 0.62 -3.96
C ALA A 318 20.07 0.23 -3.96
N ASP A 319 20.84 0.66 -2.96
CA ASP A 319 22.23 0.22 -2.75
C ASP A 319 22.30 -1.23 -2.28
N ALA A 320 21.47 -1.59 -1.29
CA ALA A 320 21.44 -2.95 -0.73
C ALA A 320 20.95 -3.98 -1.76
N LEU A 321 19.98 -3.61 -2.60
CA LEU A 321 19.35 -4.50 -3.57
C LEU A 321 20.03 -4.52 -4.94
N GLY A 322 20.95 -3.59 -5.21
CA GLY A 322 21.69 -3.53 -6.49
C GLY A 322 20.83 -3.28 -7.72
N ASN A 323 19.64 -2.69 -7.56
CA ASN A 323 18.62 -2.52 -8.61
C ASN A 323 18.34 -1.04 -8.97
N ALA A 324 19.25 -0.15 -8.62
CA ALA A 324 19.02 1.29 -8.73
C ALA A 324 18.82 1.79 -10.17
N ASP A 325 19.41 1.12 -11.18
CA ASP A 325 19.29 1.54 -12.58
C ASP A 325 17.82 1.48 -13.05
N ALA A 326 17.09 0.46 -12.60
CA ALA A 326 15.68 0.27 -12.95
C ALA A 326 14.78 1.39 -12.39
N LEU A 327 15.17 2.01 -11.26
CA LEU A 327 14.37 3.05 -10.61
C LEU A 327 14.33 4.35 -11.43
N VAL A 328 15.37 4.64 -12.21
CA VAL A 328 15.38 5.79 -13.13
C VAL A 328 14.32 5.62 -14.21
N THR A 329 14.29 4.46 -14.88
CA THR A 329 13.28 4.16 -15.90
C THR A 329 11.88 4.10 -15.31
N LEU A 330 11.74 3.53 -14.10
CA LEU A 330 10.46 3.49 -13.38
C LEU A 330 9.93 4.91 -13.10
N ALA A 331 10.78 5.81 -12.61
CA ALA A 331 10.41 7.20 -12.38
C ALA A 331 10.01 7.94 -13.66
N GLN A 332 10.77 7.76 -14.75
CA GLN A 332 10.43 8.35 -16.05
C GLN A 332 9.02 7.97 -16.49
N ARG A 333 8.64 6.70 -16.36
CA ARG A 333 7.29 6.24 -16.69
C ARG A 333 6.25 6.79 -15.71
N GLY A 334 6.57 6.84 -14.42
CA GLY A 334 5.68 7.42 -13.41
C GLY A 334 5.33 8.87 -13.71
N LEU A 335 6.33 9.71 -14.02
CA LEU A 335 6.12 11.13 -14.31
C LEU A 335 5.26 11.39 -15.56
N MET A 336 5.07 10.41 -16.45
CA MET A 336 4.15 10.54 -17.59
C MET A 336 2.67 10.40 -17.20
N VAL A 337 2.37 9.78 -16.05
CA VAL A 337 1.00 9.41 -15.66
C VAL A 337 0.58 9.95 -14.30
N ILE A 338 1.51 10.47 -13.49
CA ILE A 338 1.16 11.11 -12.21
C ILE A 338 0.52 12.48 -12.48
N GLU A 339 -0.77 12.60 -12.18
CA GLU A 339 -1.53 13.84 -12.36
C GLU A 339 -1.29 14.87 -11.23
N ASP A 340 -1.08 14.39 -10.01
CA ASP A 340 -0.80 15.27 -8.87
C ASP A 340 0.61 15.87 -9.00
N THR A 341 0.66 17.17 -9.26
CA THR A 341 1.92 17.90 -9.53
C THR A 341 2.89 17.85 -8.36
N THR A 342 2.39 17.76 -7.12
CA THR A 342 3.27 17.66 -5.95
C THR A 342 3.87 16.26 -5.85
N ASP A 343 3.10 15.22 -6.10
CA ASP A 343 3.61 13.85 -6.15
C ASP A 343 4.64 13.68 -7.27
N ALA A 344 4.36 14.22 -8.47
CA ALA A 344 5.28 14.21 -9.59
C ALA A 344 6.58 14.93 -9.22
N ALA A 345 6.50 16.10 -8.57
CA ALA A 345 7.68 16.81 -8.11
C ALA A 345 8.49 16.01 -7.08
N LEU A 346 7.84 15.39 -6.08
CA LEU A 346 8.53 14.58 -5.07
C LEU A 346 9.22 13.35 -5.69
N VAL A 347 8.57 12.65 -6.61
CA VAL A 347 9.18 11.54 -7.36
C VAL A 347 10.36 12.04 -8.21
N GLY A 348 10.20 13.17 -8.91
CA GLY A 348 11.26 13.80 -9.70
C GLY A 348 12.47 14.23 -8.86
N LEU A 349 12.26 14.76 -7.66
CA LEU A 349 13.33 15.11 -6.73
C LEU A 349 14.15 13.89 -6.29
N LEU A 350 13.47 12.78 -5.97
CA LEU A 350 14.09 11.52 -5.58
C LEU A 350 14.87 10.90 -6.73
N ALA A 351 14.26 10.83 -7.92
CA ALA A 351 14.86 10.25 -9.11
C ALA A 351 16.02 11.09 -9.66
N GLY A 352 15.88 12.42 -9.66
CA GLY A 352 16.93 13.35 -10.04
C GLY A 352 18.15 13.26 -9.12
N ARG A 353 17.93 13.17 -7.80
CA ARG A 353 19.02 12.92 -6.85
C ARG A 353 19.70 11.59 -7.09
N LEU A 354 18.94 10.53 -7.33
CA LEU A 354 19.47 9.20 -7.62
C LEU A 354 20.37 9.24 -8.87
N ALA A 355 19.87 9.78 -9.98
CA ALA A 355 20.63 9.94 -11.22
C ALA A 355 21.92 10.74 -11.00
N TRP A 356 21.83 11.86 -10.28
CA TRP A 356 22.98 12.72 -10.03
C TRP A 356 24.01 12.12 -9.09
N ARG A 357 23.61 11.80 -7.85
CA ARG A 357 24.54 11.44 -6.77
C ARG A 357 25.05 10.00 -6.89
N LYS A 358 24.22 9.08 -7.39
CA LYS A 358 24.60 7.66 -7.51
C LYS A 358 25.22 7.34 -8.87
N PHE A 359 24.59 7.77 -9.96
CA PHE A 359 25.02 7.41 -11.31
C PHE A 359 25.92 8.43 -11.98
N GLY A 360 25.96 9.67 -11.49
CA GLY A 360 26.65 10.76 -12.17
C GLY A 360 26.04 11.11 -13.53
N ASP A 361 24.80 10.66 -13.79
CA ASP A 361 24.08 10.95 -15.02
C ASP A 361 23.41 12.33 -14.90
N LEU A 362 24.18 13.35 -15.29
CA LEU A 362 23.80 14.76 -15.16
C LEU A 362 22.63 15.12 -16.09
N ASP A 363 22.54 14.50 -17.27
CA ASP A 363 21.50 14.81 -18.26
C ASP A 363 20.15 14.28 -17.78
N THR A 364 20.12 13.03 -17.32
CA THR A 364 18.90 12.44 -16.73
C THR A 364 18.51 13.16 -15.45
N ALA A 365 19.47 13.49 -14.57
CA ALA A 365 19.20 14.26 -13.37
C ALA A 365 18.60 15.63 -13.69
N ARG A 366 19.15 16.33 -14.68
CA ARG A 366 18.63 17.63 -15.14
C ARG A 366 17.21 17.52 -15.66
N SER A 367 16.89 16.49 -16.45
CA SER A 367 15.53 16.22 -16.94
C SER A 367 14.52 16.10 -15.80
N PHE A 368 14.84 15.32 -14.76
CA PHE A 368 13.98 15.20 -13.59
C PHE A 368 13.85 16.50 -12.80
N PHE A 369 14.95 17.22 -12.60
CA PHE A 369 14.92 18.48 -11.86
C PHE A 369 14.18 19.59 -12.60
N VAL A 370 14.20 19.63 -13.93
CA VAL A 370 13.37 20.57 -14.72
C VAL A 370 11.89 20.38 -14.39
N GLN A 371 11.39 19.14 -14.43
CA GLN A 371 9.99 18.85 -14.12
C GLN A 371 9.65 19.17 -12.66
N ALA A 372 10.54 18.81 -11.73
CA ALA A 372 10.31 19.09 -10.31
C ALA A 372 10.39 20.59 -9.96
N PHE A 373 11.18 21.38 -10.70
CA PHE A 373 11.39 22.80 -10.44
C PHE A 373 10.11 23.63 -10.58
N GLU A 374 9.18 23.24 -11.47
CA GLU A 374 7.90 23.94 -11.64
C GLU A 374 7.10 24.00 -10.33
N THR A 375 7.17 22.94 -9.52
CA THR A 375 6.42 22.82 -8.27
C THR A 375 7.31 23.02 -7.03
N ALA A 376 8.59 22.67 -7.07
CA ALA A 376 9.49 22.73 -5.92
C ALA A 376 10.77 23.55 -6.21
N PRO A 377 10.67 24.82 -6.69
CA PRO A 377 11.83 25.58 -7.18
C PRO A 377 12.86 25.89 -6.09
N GLN A 378 12.43 25.91 -4.84
CA GLN A 378 13.26 26.26 -3.69
C GLN A 378 13.85 25.02 -2.99
N HIS A 379 13.57 23.81 -3.49
CA HIS A 379 13.97 22.58 -2.82
C HIS A 379 15.50 22.47 -2.70
N PRO A 380 16.05 22.09 -1.53
CA PRO A 380 17.50 22.07 -1.28
C PRO A 380 18.31 21.27 -2.31
N VAL A 381 17.80 20.12 -2.76
CA VAL A 381 18.50 19.29 -3.76
C VAL A 381 18.66 19.97 -5.12
N ILE A 382 17.66 20.76 -5.55
CA ILE A 382 17.75 21.47 -6.83
C ILE A 382 18.75 22.61 -6.70
N LYS A 383 18.74 23.34 -5.58
CA LYS A 383 19.75 24.37 -5.31
C LYS A 383 21.15 23.80 -5.32
N ALA A 384 21.37 22.69 -4.62
CA ALA A 384 22.66 22.01 -4.61
C ALA A 384 23.09 21.59 -6.02
N PHE A 385 22.17 21.08 -6.84
CA PHE A 385 22.47 20.73 -8.24
C PHE A 385 22.84 21.95 -9.08
N LEU A 386 22.10 23.05 -8.95
CA LEU A 386 22.39 24.31 -9.64
C LEU A 386 23.76 24.88 -9.25
N ASP A 387 24.12 24.81 -7.97
CA ASP A 387 25.38 25.31 -7.44
C ASP A 387 26.59 24.46 -7.89
N GLU A 388 26.44 23.13 -7.91
CA GLU A 388 27.53 22.19 -8.25
C GLU A 388 27.67 21.93 -9.76
N VAL A 389 26.56 21.92 -10.51
CA VAL A 389 26.50 21.45 -11.90
C VAL A 389 26.10 22.54 -12.90
N GLY A 390 25.32 23.53 -12.46
CA GLY A 390 24.89 24.66 -13.30
C GLY A 390 23.43 24.59 -13.79
N PRO A 391 23.01 25.55 -14.62
CA PRO A 391 21.61 25.89 -14.87
C PRO A 391 20.80 24.74 -15.49
N LEU A 392 19.54 24.56 -15.08
CA LEU A 392 18.65 23.48 -15.55
C LEU A 392 18.33 23.51 -17.05
N ASP A 393 18.71 24.57 -17.76
CA ASP A 393 18.50 24.71 -19.19
C ASP A 393 19.51 23.86 -19.97
N THR A 394 19.02 22.90 -20.76
CA THR A 394 19.82 22.30 -21.83
C THR A 394 19.78 23.28 -23.00
N GLY A 395 20.79 24.13 -23.12
CA GLY A 395 20.85 25.24 -24.07
C GLY A 395 20.13 24.98 -25.40
N VAL A 396 18.93 25.55 -25.53
CA VAL A 396 18.50 26.14 -26.79
C VAL A 396 18.74 27.62 -26.61
N MET A 397 19.60 28.16 -27.47
CA MET A 397 19.93 29.58 -27.57
C MET A 397 18.67 30.43 -27.38
N ALA A 398 18.50 30.99 -26.18
CA ALA A 398 17.82 32.26 -26.02
C ALA A 398 18.94 33.29 -26.19
N ASP A 399 18.91 33.93 -27.36
CA ASP A 399 19.76 35.06 -27.72
C ASP A 399 20.04 35.95 -26.52
N GLU A 400 21.29 36.41 -26.48
CA GLU A 400 21.73 37.65 -25.85
C GLU A 400 20.55 38.52 -25.42
N VAL A 401 20.27 38.53 -24.11
CA VAL A 401 19.63 39.70 -23.53
C VAL A 401 20.66 40.81 -23.68
N ALA A 402 20.53 41.50 -24.81
CA ALA A 402 21.27 42.68 -25.16
C ALA A 402 21.31 43.59 -23.93
N THR A 403 22.50 43.81 -23.41
CA THR A 403 22.83 45.01 -22.65
C THR A 403 22.33 46.21 -23.47
N PRO A 404 21.49 47.09 -22.92
CA PRO A 404 21.12 48.30 -23.65
C PRO A 404 22.38 49.15 -23.82
N GLU A 405 22.78 49.37 -25.08
CA GLU A 405 23.73 50.42 -25.43
C GLU A 405 23.20 51.76 -24.91
N PRO A 406 24.05 52.62 -24.31
CA PRO A 406 23.63 53.93 -23.87
C PRO A 406 23.30 54.82 -25.08
N GLU A 407 22.21 55.56 -24.94
CA GLU A 407 21.71 56.56 -25.88
C GLU A 407 22.83 57.46 -26.40
N ALA A 408 22.96 57.53 -27.72
CA ALA A 408 23.78 58.53 -28.39
C ALA A 408 23.16 59.91 -28.17
N GLU A 409 23.83 60.73 -27.36
CA GLU A 409 23.56 62.16 -27.23
C GLU A 409 23.69 62.83 -28.60
N ALA A 410 22.61 63.50 -29.01
CA ALA A 410 22.59 64.36 -30.18
C ALA A 410 23.43 65.62 -29.92
N GLU A 411 24.52 65.78 -30.68
CA GLU A 411 25.23 67.05 -30.79
C GLU A 411 24.66 67.91 -31.94
N PRO A 412 24.77 69.25 -31.85
CA PRO A 412 23.86 70.19 -32.49
C PRO A 412 24.28 70.59 -33.91
N GLU A 413 23.29 71.08 -34.66
CA GLU A 413 23.41 71.73 -35.97
C GLU A 413 24.54 72.79 -35.99
N ALA A 414 25.41 72.70 -37.00
CA ALA A 414 26.31 73.77 -37.39
C ALA A 414 25.89 74.33 -38.76
N GLU A 415 25.76 75.66 -38.80
CA GLU A 415 25.35 76.53 -39.90
C GLU A 415 26.22 76.44 -41.18
N PRO A 416 25.73 76.94 -42.34
CA PRO A 416 26.29 76.67 -43.66
C PRO A 416 27.33 77.68 -44.17
N GLU A 417 27.89 77.35 -45.36
CA GLU A 417 28.65 78.15 -46.36
C GLU A 417 30.19 77.90 -46.46
N PRO A 418 30.86 78.17 -47.62
CA PRO A 418 30.38 78.56 -48.96
C PRO A 418 30.96 77.73 -50.15
N GLU A 419 30.54 78.11 -51.36
CA GLU A 419 30.86 77.63 -52.73
C GLU A 419 32.34 77.63 -53.16
N ALA A 420 32.67 76.73 -54.11
CA ALA A 420 33.59 76.86 -55.28
C ALA A 420 33.94 75.43 -55.77
N GLU A 421 33.93 75.01 -57.04
CA GLU A 421 34.03 75.62 -58.38
C GLU A 421 33.19 74.81 -59.39
#